data_AF-A0A957T0J2-F1
#
_entry.id   AF-A0A957T0J2-F1
#
_cell.length_a   1.000
_cell.length_b   1.000
_cell.length_c   1.000
_cell.angle_alpha   90.00
_cell.angle_beta   90.00
_cell.angle_gamma   90.00
#
_symmetry.space_group_name_H-M   'P 1'
#
loop_
_entity.id
_entity.type
_entity.pdbx_description
1 polymer ?
#
loop_
_entity_poly.entity_id
_entity_poly.type
_entity_poly.pdbx_seq_one_letter_code
_entity_poly.pdbx_strand_id
1 'polypeptide(L)'
;MLAILVAIVIYAYGFEVTQVNLEELGSPTRQQSLARILRALARPDFLEYEQEEFVVERPIYVPCPAGGAPASAPPAAGTPYLDAPPCAEPESTIVVSGHNFAPNTSGPLNFIPPSGVSLQLARIETDGGGDFVLNVELRDRTAEEAQFLRAVTRRNVGWPHLSTNGAETIAKILETVFMALLATTIGTALAIPLSFFAARNLMRTVTSPLTSVALSVVAVPIGAWLGLLVARSLSLSGYQLSDSIAFNIGGVLLLPLLIWGLLLWVMAPTRAAVATGGAQPSRAPAAVAVVAVVIVGAAILAGYALADLLLLLGQSLQPYLADFAFLGGFLANIGGILRLLIAPICALIGA
;
A
#
# COMPACT_ATOMS: atom_id res chain seq x y z
N MET A 1 -14.42 31.66 -7.59
CA MET A 1 -13.50 31.85 -6.45
C MET A 1 -14.05 31.21 -5.17
N LEU A 2 -15.30 31.50 -4.77
CA LEU A 2 -15.94 30.88 -3.60
C LEU A 2 -15.95 29.34 -3.64
N ALA A 3 -16.33 28.73 -4.77
CA ALA A 3 -16.35 27.27 -4.93
C ALA A 3 -14.95 26.63 -4.76
N ILE A 4 -13.89 27.33 -5.14
CA ILE A 4 -12.50 26.86 -5.00
C ILE A 4 -12.09 26.91 -3.52
N LEU A 5 -12.44 27.99 -2.81
CA LEU A 5 -12.20 28.10 -1.36
C LEU A 5 -12.93 27.00 -0.59
N VAL A 6 -14.21 26.76 -0.91
CA VAL A 6 -15.00 25.69 -0.30
C VAL A 6 -14.37 24.32 -0.58
N ALA A 7 -13.95 24.06 -1.83
CA ALA A 7 -13.27 22.81 -2.17
C ALA A 7 -11.98 22.63 -1.36
N ILE A 8 -11.14 23.67 -1.26
CA ILE A 8 -9.89 23.62 -0.48
C ILE A 8 -10.18 23.27 0.99
N VAL A 9 -11.21 23.87 1.60
CA VAL A 9 -11.58 23.58 3.00
C VAL A 9 -12.06 22.13 3.15
N ILE A 10 -12.88 21.63 2.23
CA ILE A 10 -13.36 20.23 2.25
C ILE A 10 -12.18 19.25 2.13
N TYR A 11 -11.25 19.51 1.22
CA TYR A 11 -10.06 18.67 1.03
C TYR A 11 -9.13 18.72 2.25
N ALA A 12 -8.92 19.91 2.82
CA ALA A 12 -8.13 20.07 4.03
C ALA A 12 -8.72 19.30 5.22
N TYR A 13 -10.04 19.38 5.39
CA TYR A 13 -10.75 18.61 6.41
C TYR A 13 -10.67 17.10 6.17
N GLY A 14 -10.81 16.65 4.92
CA GLY A 14 -10.64 15.25 4.55
C GLY A 14 -9.24 14.73 4.89
N PHE A 15 -8.20 15.55 4.70
CA PHE A 15 -6.81 15.20 5.04
C PHE A 15 -6.60 15.02 6.55
N GLU A 16 -7.26 15.84 7.37
CA GLU A 16 -7.22 15.74 8.83
C GLU A 16 -7.91 14.46 9.33
N VAL A 17 -9.13 14.19 8.84
CA VAL A 17 -9.91 12.99 9.22
C VAL A 17 -9.20 11.70 8.81
N THR A 18 -8.50 11.72 7.67
CA THR A 18 -7.74 10.56 7.19
C THR A 18 -6.36 10.42 7.84
N GLN A 19 -5.96 11.35 8.72
CA GLN A 19 -4.68 11.36 9.44
C GLN A 19 -3.47 11.03 8.55
N VAL A 20 -3.40 11.67 7.38
CA VAL A 20 -2.33 11.41 6.42
C VAL A 20 -1.01 11.94 6.97
N ASN A 21 -0.18 11.03 7.49
CA ASN A 21 1.17 11.33 7.97
C ASN A 21 2.23 10.82 6.98
N LEU A 22 2.80 11.73 6.20
CA LEU A 22 3.80 11.42 5.17
C LEU A 22 5.17 11.06 5.77
N GLU A 23 5.46 11.52 6.98
CA GLU A 23 6.72 11.28 7.68
C GLU A 23 6.83 9.82 8.15
N GLU A 24 5.71 9.23 8.55
CA GLU A 24 5.64 7.83 8.97
C GLU A 24 5.81 6.83 7.81
N LEU A 25 5.49 7.23 6.56
CA LEU A 25 5.71 6.41 5.36
C LEU A 25 7.21 6.25 5.03
N GLY A 26 8.05 7.17 5.50
CA GLY A 26 9.51 7.09 5.35
C GLY A 26 10.18 6.10 6.30
N SER A 27 9.47 5.59 7.31
CA SER A 27 10.06 4.73 8.34
C SER A 27 10.38 3.32 7.81
N PRO A 28 11.60 2.79 8.05
CA PRO A 28 12.02 1.48 7.52
C PRO A 28 11.17 0.32 8.07
N THR A 29 10.65 0.43 9.28
CA THR A 29 9.80 -0.59 9.93
C THR A 29 8.43 -0.71 9.25
N ARG A 30 7.81 0.41 8.87
CA ARG A 30 6.49 0.40 8.23
C ARG A 30 6.57 -0.02 6.76
N GLN A 31 7.69 0.23 6.08
CA GLN A 31 7.96 -0.31 4.74
C GLN A 31 8.00 -1.85 4.73
N GLN A 32 8.52 -2.48 5.79
CA GLN A 32 8.50 -3.94 5.92
C GLN A 32 7.08 -4.48 6.14
N SER A 33 6.26 -3.78 6.95
CA SER A 33 4.85 -4.12 7.14
C SER A 33 4.04 -3.93 5.86
N LEU A 34 4.26 -2.83 5.12
CA LEU A 34 3.66 -2.60 3.81
C LEU A 34 4.07 -3.69 2.82
N ALA A 35 5.34 -4.07 2.77
CA ALA A 35 5.80 -5.16 1.92
C ALA A 35 5.15 -6.50 2.30
N ARG A 36 4.92 -6.76 3.59
CA ARG A 36 4.20 -7.95 4.06
C ARG A 36 2.74 -7.92 3.64
N ILE A 37 2.05 -6.80 3.83
CA ILE A 37 0.65 -6.60 3.47
C ILE A 37 0.47 -6.69 1.96
N LEU A 38 1.30 -6.00 1.18
CA LEU A 38 1.29 -6.06 -0.28
C LEU A 38 1.59 -7.48 -0.79
N ARG A 39 2.50 -8.21 -0.14
CA ARG A 39 2.76 -9.62 -0.46
C ARG A 39 1.58 -10.52 -0.13
N ALA A 40 0.88 -10.27 0.97
CA ALA A 40 -0.35 -10.98 1.33
C ALA A 40 -1.48 -10.67 0.32
N LEU A 41 -1.64 -9.40 -0.07
CA LEU A 41 -2.58 -8.99 -1.12
C LEU A 41 -2.22 -9.56 -2.50
N ALA A 42 -0.94 -9.79 -2.77
CA ALA A 42 -0.46 -10.41 -4.01
C ALA A 42 -0.58 -11.93 -4.03
N ARG A 43 -0.92 -12.56 -2.90
CA ARG A 43 -1.26 -14.00 -2.79
C ARG A 43 -2.66 -14.18 -2.22
N PRO A 44 -3.70 -13.74 -2.95
CA PRO A 44 -5.08 -14.00 -2.56
C PRO A 44 -5.33 -15.51 -2.50
N ASP A 45 -5.99 -15.94 -1.44
CA ASP A 45 -6.29 -17.34 -1.19
C ASP A 45 -7.54 -17.73 -1.98
N PHE A 46 -7.38 -17.96 -3.29
CA PHE A 46 -8.50 -18.26 -4.18
C PHE A 46 -8.99 -19.69 -4.10
N LEU A 47 -8.11 -20.63 -3.73
CA LEU A 47 -8.40 -22.07 -3.75
C LEU A 47 -8.26 -22.64 -2.35
N GLU A 48 -9.33 -23.25 -1.88
CA GLU A 48 -9.39 -23.91 -0.58
C GLU A 48 -9.68 -25.40 -0.76
N TYR A 49 -9.22 -26.20 0.20
CA TYR A 49 -9.52 -27.63 0.28
C TYR A 49 -10.52 -27.85 1.42
N GLU A 50 -11.51 -28.69 1.18
CA GLU A 50 -12.41 -29.14 2.23
C GLU A 50 -11.62 -29.97 3.26
N GLN A 51 -11.77 -29.68 4.55
CA GLN A 51 -11.05 -30.38 5.62
C GLN A 51 -12.04 -31.17 6.48
N GLU A 52 -11.83 -32.47 6.60
CA GLU A 52 -12.48 -33.29 7.61
C GLU A 52 -11.67 -33.23 8.90
N GLU A 53 -12.34 -32.89 10.01
CA GLU A 53 -11.75 -32.91 11.35
C GLU A 53 -12.08 -34.24 12.04
N PHE A 54 -11.05 -34.94 12.51
CA PHE A 54 -11.19 -36.13 13.35
C PHE A 54 -10.84 -35.74 14.78
N VAL A 55 -11.85 -35.82 15.65
CA VAL A 55 -11.72 -35.45 17.06
C VAL A 55 -11.71 -36.71 17.91
N VAL A 56 -10.63 -36.90 18.67
CA VAL A 56 -10.49 -38.02 19.61
C VAL A 56 -10.31 -37.46 21.01
N GLU A 57 -11.14 -37.93 21.94
CA GLU A 57 -11.15 -37.47 23.32
C GLU A 57 -10.82 -38.60 24.30
N ARG A 58 -10.04 -38.26 25.32
CA ARG A 58 -9.66 -39.16 26.40
C ARG A 58 -9.83 -38.44 27.73
N PRO A 59 -10.60 -38.99 28.68
CA PRO A 59 -10.72 -38.39 30.00
C PRO A 59 -9.42 -38.56 30.80
N ILE A 60 -9.03 -37.51 31.53
CA ILE A 60 -7.91 -37.47 32.47
C ILE A 60 -8.33 -36.73 33.74
N TYR A 61 -7.85 -37.17 34.90
CA TYR A 61 -8.08 -36.50 36.19
C TYR A 61 -6.83 -35.76 36.64
N VAL A 62 -6.99 -34.47 36.97
CA VAL A 62 -5.93 -33.61 37.50
C VAL A 62 -6.52 -32.79 38.65
N PRO A 63 -6.18 -33.06 39.93
CA PRO A 63 -5.20 -34.03 40.44
C PRO A 63 -5.73 -35.47 40.52
N CYS A 64 -4.88 -36.45 40.83
CA CYS A 64 -5.28 -37.85 41.01
C CYS A 64 -6.27 -38.01 42.19
N PRO A 65 -7.45 -38.62 42.00
CA PRO A 65 -8.40 -38.84 43.08
C PRO A 65 -7.87 -39.88 44.08
N ALA A 66 -8.14 -39.67 45.37
CA ALA A 66 -7.64 -40.51 46.47
C ALA A 66 -8.08 -42.00 46.42
N GLY A 67 -9.09 -42.33 45.60
CA GLY A 67 -9.60 -43.69 45.37
C GLY A 67 -9.07 -44.39 44.11
N GLY A 68 -8.14 -43.76 43.39
CA GLY A 68 -7.70 -44.21 42.07
C GLY A 68 -8.66 -43.76 40.96
N ALA A 69 -8.11 -43.37 39.81
CA ALA A 69 -8.92 -42.95 38.67
C ALA A 69 -9.68 -44.14 38.07
N PRO A 70 -10.97 -43.98 37.69
CA PRO A 70 -11.71 -45.05 37.05
C PRO A 70 -11.03 -45.44 35.73
N ALA A 71 -10.89 -46.75 35.50
CA ALA A 71 -10.35 -47.26 34.25
C ALA A 71 -11.26 -46.80 33.09
N SER A 72 -10.67 -46.07 32.14
CA SER A 72 -11.33 -45.73 30.88
C SER A 72 -11.70 -46.98 30.10
N ALA A 73 -12.83 -46.97 29.39
CA ALA A 73 -13.24 -48.08 28.54
C ALA A 73 -12.13 -48.46 27.52
N PRO A 74 -11.95 -49.76 27.22
CA PRO A 74 -11.04 -50.18 26.16
C PRO A 74 -11.46 -49.56 24.82
N PRO A 75 -10.51 -49.09 23.99
CA PRO A 75 -10.84 -48.57 22.68
C PRO A 75 -11.49 -49.67 21.81
N ALA A 76 -12.44 -49.27 20.96
CA ALA A 76 -13.01 -50.18 19.98
C ALA A 76 -11.95 -50.58 18.94
N ALA A 77 -11.97 -51.85 18.51
CA ALA A 77 -11.01 -52.34 17.54
C ALA A 77 -11.12 -51.57 16.22
N GLY A 78 -10.04 -50.91 15.80
CA GLY A 78 -9.96 -50.17 14.54
C GLY A 78 -10.39 -48.71 14.57
N THR A 79 -10.72 -48.12 15.72
CA THR A 79 -10.95 -46.67 15.85
C THR A 79 -9.69 -45.92 16.31
N PRO A 80 -9.48 -44.65 15.93
CA PRO A 80 -8.40 -43.83 16.47
C PRO A 80 -8.57 -43.66 17.99
N TYR A 81 -7.50 -43.83 18.76
CA TYR A 81 -7.56 -43.67 20.22
C TYR A 81 -6.31 -43.00 20.78
N LEU A 82 -6.49 -42.30 21.90
CA LEU A 82 -5.42 -41.72 22.68
C LEU A 82 -5.14 -42.62 23.88
N ASP A 83 -3.87 -42.87 24.13
CA ASP A 83 -3.37 -43.52 25.33
C ASP A 83 -2.57 -42.50 26.16
N ALA A 84 -2.96 -42.42 27.43
CA ALA A 84 -2.43 -41.46 28.38
C ALA A 84 -2.72 -41.98 29.79
N PRO A 85 -1.91 -41.57 30.79
CA PRO A 85 -2.16 -41.89 32.19
C PRO A 85 -3.59 -41.46 32.60
N PRO A 86 -4.34 -42.28 33.36
CA PRO A 86 -5.71 -41.97 33.74
C PRO A 86 -5.81 -40.78 34.71
N CYS A 87 -4.73 -40.49 35.44
CA CYS A 87 -4.61 -39.28 36.25
C CYS A 87 -3.15 -38.82 36.31
N ALA A 88 -2.96 -37.55 36.64
CA ALA A 88 -1.65 -36.94 36.79
C ALA A 88 -1.72 -35.73 37.75
N GLU A 89 -0.57 -35.35 38.31
CA GLU A 89 -0.44 -34.15 39.14
C GLU A 89 -0.42 -32.88 38.27
N PRO A 90 -0.87 -31.72 38.78
CA PRO A 90 -0.70 -30.44 38.11
C PRO A 90 0.78 -30.19 37.74
N GLU A 91 1.02 -29.58 36.58
CA GLU A 91 2.39 -29.27 36.09
C GLU A 91 3.31 -30.49 35.87
N SER A 92 2.77 -31.71 35.91
CA SER A 92 3.56 -32.89 35.60
C SER A 92 3.67 -33.16 34.09
N THR A 93 4.81 -33.72 33.69
CA THR A 93 5.03 -34.20 32.32
C THR A 93 4.43 -35.58 32.16
N ILE A 94 3.45 -35.71 31.26
CA ILE A 94 2.83 -36.99 30.89
C ILE A 94 3.25 -37.40 29.48
N VAL A 95 3.33 -38.71 29.25
CA VAL A 95 3.50 -39.29 27.91
C VAL A 95 2.10 -39.50 27.33
N VAL A 96 1.82 -38.87 26.19
CA VAL A 96 0.58 -39.07 25.43
C VAL A 96 0.95 -39.74 24.11
N SER A 97 0.40 -40.93 23.90
CA SER A 97 0.47 -41.66 22.64
C SER A 97 -0.88 -41.63 21.93
N GLY A 98 -0.85 -41.53 20.62
CA GLY A 98 -2.03 -41.69 19.79
C GLY A 98 -1.81 -42.81 18.79
N HIS A 99 -2.85 -43.61 18.59
CA HIS A 99 -2.82 -44.77 17.71
C HIS A 99 -3.92 -44.73 16.67
N ASN A 100 -3.62 -45.26 15.47
CA ASN A 100 -4.58 -45.45 14.39
C ASN A 100 -5.25 -44.13 13.91
N PHE A 101 -4.50 -43.02 13.95
CA PHE A 101 -4.89 -41.76 13.32
C PHE A 101 -4.64 -41.79 11.81
N ALA A 102 -5.12 -40.79 11.07
CA ALA A 102 -4.80 -40.66 9.66
C ALA A 102 -3.29 -40.41 9.46
N PRO A 103 -2.62 -41.14 8.54
CA PRO A 103 -1.17 -41.03 8.36
C PRO A 103 -0.75 -39.67 7.81
N ASN A 104 0.43 -39.19 8.22
CA ASN A 104 1.01 -37.90 7.81
C ASN A 104 0.10 -36.67 8.03
N THR A 105 -0.74 -36.69 9.06
CA THR A 105 -1.55 -35.54 9.46
C THR A 105 -0.93 -34.81 10.66
N SER A 106 -1.25 -33.52 10.78
CA SER A 106 -0.82 -32.72 11.93
C SER A 106 -2.02 -32.01 12.55
N GLY A 107 -1.92 -31.70 13.84
CA GLY A 107 -3.05 -31.17 14.59
C GLY A 107 -2.68 -30.67 15.99
N PRO A 108 -3.53 -29.86 16.65
CA PRO A 108 -3.31 -29.50 18.05
C PRO A 108 -3.74 -30.64 19.00
N LEU A 109 -2.96 -30.88 20.04
CA LEU A 109 -3.39 -31.58 21.24
C LEU A 109 -3.86 -30.54 22.27
N ASN A 110 -5.13 -30.60 22.61
CA ASN A 110 -5.77 -29.67 23.53
C ASN A 110 -6.14 -30.36 24.84
N PHE A 111 -6.10 -29.60 25.92
CA PHE A 111 -6.60 -29.97 27.23
C PHE A 111 -7.84 -29.13 27.54
N ILE A 112 -8.92 -29.80 27.92
CA ILE A 112 -10.23 -29.21 28.12
C ILE A 112 -10.61 -29.41 29.59
N PRO A 113 -10.44 -28.38 30.45
CA PRO A 113 -10.98 -28.37 31.80
C PRO A 113 -12.52 -28.33 31.79
N PRO A 114 -13.18 -28.50 32.95
CA PRO A 114 -14.64 -28.53 33.02
C PRO A 114 -15.32 -27.23 32.59
N SER A 115 -14.56 -26.12 32.53
CA SER A 115 -15.03 -24.85 31.98
C SER A 115 -15.26 -24.86 30.46
N GLY A 116 -14.81 -25.90 29.74
CA GLY A 116 -14.99 -26.06 28.29
C GLY A 116 -14.00 -25.26 27.42
N VAL A 117 -13.03 -24.58 28.02
CA VAL A 117 -12.01 -23.81 27.29
C VAL A 117 -10.97 -24.75 26.67
N SER A 118 -10.70 -24.65 25.37
CA SER A 118 -9.64 -25.46 24.74
C SER A 118 -8.25 -24.87 24.99
N LEU A 119 -7.41 -25.53 25.78
CA LEU A 119 -6.03 -25.11 26.06
C LEU A 119 -5.05 -25.95 25.24
N GLN A 120 -4.34 -25.35 24.29
CA GLN A 120 -3.36 -26.07 23.47
C GLN A 120 -2.13 -26.46 24.29
N LEU A 121 -1.81 -27.75 24.35
CA LEU A 121 -0.63 -28.30 25.01
C LEU A 121 0.54 -28.43 24.03
N ALA A 122 0.29 -29.06 22.88
CA ALA A 122 1.31 -29.34 21.88
C ALA A 122 0.70 -29.42 20.46
N ARG A 123 1.56 -29.58 19.45
CA ARG A 123 1.17 -29.97 18.10
C ARG A 123 1.58 -31.42 17.88
N ILE A 124 0.64 -32.25 17.44
CA ILE A 124 0.85 -33.66 17.09
C ILE A 124 1.21 -33.77 15.61
N GLU A 125 2.09 -34.71 15.31
CA GLU A 125 2.44 -35.13 13.94
C GLU A 125 2.40 -36.66 13.93
N THR A 126 1.50 -37.22 13.11
CA THR A 126 1.35 -38.68 12.97
C THR A 126 2.33 -39.20 11.93
N ASP A 127 2.92 -40.36 12.18
CA ASP A 127 3.79 -41.03 11.22
C ASP A 127 3.02 -41.67 10.03
N GLY A 128 3.72 -42.43 9.19
CA GLY A 128 3.12 -43.15 8.06
C GLY A 128 2.19 -44.30 8.46
N GLY A 129 2.21 -44.72 9.72
CA GLY A 129 1.31 -45.70 10.31
C GLY A 129 0.11 -45.08 11.04
N GLY A 130 0.11 -43.76 11.26
CA GLY A 130 -0.93 -43.06 12.00
C GLY A 130 -0.69 -43.02 13.51
N ASP A 131 0.53 -43.30 13.97
CA ASP A 131 0.91 -43.29 15.37
C ASP A 131 1.71 -42.03 15.73
N PHE A 132 1.62 -41.59 16.99
CA PHE A 132 2.48 -40.53 17.53
C PHE A 132 2.74 -40.73 19.02
N VAL A 133 3.87 -40.22 19.52
CA VAL A 133 4.22 -40.23 20.95
C VAL A 133 4.84 -38.88 21.32
N LEU A 134 4.27 -38.20 22.31
CA LEU A 134 4.71 -36.87 22.74
C LEU A 134 4.75 -36.76 24.27
N ASN A 135 5.77 -36.08 24.77
CA ASN A 135 5.84 -35.67 26.17
C ASN A 135 5.22 -34.27 26.29
N VAL A 136 4.18 -34.14 27.10
CA VAL A 136 3.47 -32.87 27.29
C VAL A 136 3.34 -32.54 28.76
N GLU A 137 3.54 -31.28 29.10
CA GLU A 137 3.40 -30.75 30.45
C GLU A 137 1.95 -30.29 30.67
N LEU A 138 1.31 -30.80 31.71
CA LEU A 138 -0.05 -30.42 32.06
C LEU A 138 -0.10 -29.00 32.62
N ARG A 139 -1.22 -28.31 32.40
CA ARG A 139 -1.44 -26.98 32.99
C ARG A 139 -1.92 -27.12 34.44
N ASP A 140 -1.61 -26.14 35.29
CA ASP A 140 -2.15 -26.05 36.64
C ASP A 140 -3.66 -25.72 36.63
N ARG A 141 -4.47 -26.77 36.50
CA ARG A 141 -5.93 -26.70 36.48
C ARG A 141 -6.49 -27.88 37.28
N THR A 142 -6.61 -27.68 38.58
CA THR A 142 -7.19 -28.67 39.49
C THR A 142 -8.72 -28.69 39.39
N ALA A 143 -9.29 -29.88 39.22
CA ALA A 143 -10.74 -30.10 39.29
C ALA A 143 -11.05 -31.51 39.82
N GLU A 144 -12.18 -31.65 40.53
CA GLU A 144 -12.68 -32.97 40.96
C GLU A 144 -13.40 -33.74 39.84
N GLU A 145 -13.80 -33.04 38.78
CA GLU A 145 -14.48 -33.58 37.60
C GLU A 145 -13.48 -34.06 36.53
N ALA A 146 -13.90 -35.02 35.70
CA ALA A 146 -13.10 -35.53 34.59
C ALA A 146 -12.84 -34.42 33.55
N GLN A 147 -11.57 -34.23 33.20
CA GLN A 147 -11.12 -33.32 32.16
C GLN A 147 -10.81 -34.12 30.90
N PHE A 148 -10.66 -33.47 29.75
CA PHE A 148 -10.44 -34.18 28.49
C PHE A 148 -9.14 -33.76 27.79
N LEU A 149 -8.37 -34.75 27.35
CA LEU A 149 -7.36 -34.59 26.31
C LEU A 149 -8.03 -34.79 24.97
N ARG A 150 -8.01 -33.76 24.12
CA ARG A 150 -8.62 -33.75 22.78
C ARG A 150 -7.54 -33.58 21.73
N ALA A 151 -7.31 -34.62 20.93
CA ALA A 151 -6.51 -34.52 19.72
C ALA A 151 -7.44 -34.21 18.53
N VAL A 152 -7.12 -33.18 17.76
CA VAL A 152 -7.85 -32.83 16.55
C VAL A 152 -6.89 -32.96 15.38
N THR A 153 -7.08 -33.98 14.52
CA THR A 153 -6.34 -34.07 13.24
C THR A 153 -7.23 -33.59 12.10
N ARG A 154 -6.61 -32.99 11.09
CA ARG A 154 -7.31 -32.52 9.90
C ARG A 154 -6.79 -33.24 8.67
N ARG A 155 -7.71 -33.65 7.80
CA ARG A 155 -7.39 -34.26 6.51
C ARG A 155 -8.08 -33.47 5.40
N ASN A 156 -7.31 -33.05 4.41
CA ASN A 156 -7.87 -32.49 3.19
C ASN A 156 -8.62 -33.59 2.43
N VAL A 157 -9.89 -33.33 2.12
CA VAL A 157 -10.75 -34.20 1.32
C VAL A 157 -11.23 -33.45 0.08
N GLY A 158 -11.52 -34.22 -0.97
CA GLY A 158 -12.08 -33.68 -2.20
C GLY A 158 -11.10 -32.92 -3.11
N TRP A 159 -11.68 -32.17 -4.04
CA TRP A 159 -10.98 -31.33 -5.02
C TRP A 159 -10.89 -29.89 -4.51
N PRO A 160 -9.84 -29.13 -4.88
CA PRO A 160 -9.77 -27.71 -4.53
C PRO A 160 -10.97 -26.96 -5.13
N HIS A 161 -11.65 -26.17 -4.32
CA HIS A 161 -12.75 -25.30 -4.73
C HIS A 161 -12.41 -23.83 -4.50
N LEU A 162 -13.18 -22.92 -5.10
CA LEU A 162 -13.04 -21.49 -4.82
C LEU A 162 -13.35 -21.23 -3.35
N SER A 163 -12.46 -20.53 -2.64
CA SER A 163 -12.73 -20.05 -1.29
C SER A 163 -13.90 -19.05 -1.33
N THR A 164 -14.62 -18.91 -0.22
CA THR A 164 -15.69 -17.91 -0.07
C THR A 164 -15.18 -16.50 -0.36
N ASN A 165 -14.02 -16.16 0.22
CA ASN A 165 -13.36 -14.88 -0.02
C ASN A 165 -13.00 -14.67 -1.49
N GLY A 166 -12.52 -15.73 -2.16
CA GLY A 166 -12.16 -15.69 -3.58
C GLY A 166 -13.37 -15.43 -4.48
N ALA A 167 -14.48 -16.14 -4.24
CA ALA A 167 -15.73 -15.95 -4.97
C ALA A 167 -16.31 -14.53 -4.79
N GLU A 168 -16.33 -14.01 -3.57
CA GLU A 168 -16.81 -12.65 -3.28
C GLU A 168 -15.91 -11.59 -3.94
N THR A 169 -14.59 -11.76 -3.87
CA THR A 169 -13.62 -10.86 -4.50
C THR A 169 -13.84 -10.81 -6.02
N ILE A 170 -13.99 -11.96 -6.67
CA ILE A 170 -14.26 -12.04 -8.11
C ILE A 170 -15.60 -11.37 -8.45
N ALA A 171 -16.65 -11.58 -7.64
CA ALA A 171 -17.94 -10.94 -7.84
C ALA A 171 -17.84 -9.40 -7.78
N LYS A 172 -17.09 -8.85 -6.82
CA LYS A 172 -16.88 -7.40 -6.68
C LYS A 172 -16.01 -6.79 -7.79
N ILE A 173 -15.02 -7.54 -8.27
CA ILE A 173 -14.23 -7.14 -9.44
C ILE A 173 -15.13 -7.07 -10.67
N LEU A 174 -15.96 -8.10 -10.93
CA LEU A 174 -16.87 -8.13 -12.06
C LEU A 174 -17.89 -6.98 -11.99
N GLU A 175 -18.48 -6.73 -10.82
CA GLU A 175 -19.40 -5.61 -10.59
C GLU A 175 -18.77 -4.27 -11.02
N THR A 176 -17.53 -4.02 -10.59
CA THR A 176 -16.81 -2.78 -10.92
C THR A 176 -16.50 -2.68 -12.42
N VAL A 177 -16.06 -3.78 -13.03
CA VAL A 177 -15.77 -3.83 -14.48
C VAL A 177 -17.03 -3.58 -15.31
N PHE A 178 -18.16 -4.17 -14.94
CA PHE A 178 -19.43 -3.93 -15.63
C PHE A 178 -19.93 -2.50 -15.46
N MET A 179 -19.79 -1.89 -14.27
CA MET A 179 -20.10 -0.47 -14.08
C MET A 179 -19.23 0.44 -14.95
N ALA A 180 -17.93 0.16 -15.03
CA ALA A 180 -17.01 0.92 -15.88
C ALA A 180 -17.31 0.73 -17.38
N LEU A 181 -17.60 -0.49 -17.82
CA LEU A 181 -18.00 -0.80 -19.20
C LEU A 181 -19.30 -0.09 -19.57
N LEU A 182 -20.31 -0.09 -18.69
CA LEU A 182 -21.57 0.60 -18.90
C LEU A 182 -21.38 2.13 -18.94
N ALA A 183 -20.59 2.69 -18.04
CA ALA A 183 -20.28 4.11 -18.03
C ALA A 183 -19.56 4.56 -19.31
N THR A 184 -18.57 3.80 -19.77
CA THR A 184 -17.79 4.11 -20.98
C THR A 184 -18.58 3.89 -22.26
N THR A 185 -19.43 2.87 -22.34
CA THR A 185 -20.30 2.65 -23.51
C THR A 185 -21.33 3.76 -23.65
N ILE A 186 -22.03 4.13 -22.57
CA ILE A 186 -22.96 5.26 -22.57
C ILE A 186 -22.21 6.58 -22.84
N GLY A 187 -21.08 6.79 -22.18
CA GLY A 187 -20.24 7.97 -22.38
C GLY A 187 -19.78 8.12 -23.83
N THR A 188 -19.34 7.04 -24.45
CA THR A 188 -18.92 7.03 -25.87
C THR A 188 -20.10 7.25 -26.80
N ALA A 189 -21.24 6.62 -26.55
CA ALA A 189 -22.45 6.80 -27.35
C ALA A 189 -22.90 8.27 -27.39
N LEU A 190 -22.73 9.01 -26.29
CA LEU A 190 -23.01 10.45 -26.22
C LEU A 190 -21.86 11.32 -26.72
N ALA A 191 -20.61 10.93 -26.48
CA ALA A 191 -19.43 11.70 -26.85
C ALA A 191 -19.19 11.75 -28.36
N ILE A 192 -19.48 10.66 -29.09
CA ILE A 192 -19.31 10.61 -30.56
C ILE A 192 -20.11 11.73 -31.25
N PRO A 193 -21.44 11.82 -31.14
CA PRO A 193 -22.20 12.87 -31.82
C PRO A 193 -21.77 14.27 -31.36
N LEU A 194 -21.53 14.46 -30.06
CA LEU A 194 -21.07 15.74 -29.52
C LEU A 194 -19.71 16.16 -30.09
N SER A 195 -18.78 15.21 -30.27
CA SER A 195 -17.47 15.49 -30.86
C SER A 195 -17.56 15.88 -32.33
N PHE A 196 -18.50 15.31 -33.11
CA PHE A 196 -18.76 15.74 -34.49
C PHE A 196 -19.32 17.16 -34.56
N PHE A 197 -20.21 17.53 -33.62
CA PHE A 197 -20.67 18.92 -33.51
C PHE A 197 -19.52 19.88 -33.21
N ALA A 198 -18.59 19.50 -32.33
CA ALA A 198 -17.41 20.32 -32.02
C ALA A 198 -16.38 20.37 -33.16
N ALA A 199 -16.12 19.24 -33.83
CA ALA A 199 -15.09 19.12 -34.87
C ALA A 199 -15.43 19.89 -36.15
N ARG A 200 -16.73 20.11 -36.44
CA ARG A 200 -17.16 21.00 -37.52
C ARG A 200 -16.60 22.42 -37.35
N ASN A 201 -16.19 22.80 -36.13
CA ASN A 201 -15.68 24.12 -35.78
C ASN A 201 -14.14 24.28 -35.88
N LEU A 202 -13.35 23.23 -36.19
CA LEU A 202 -11.90 23.25 -35.92
C LEU A 202 -10.94 22.71 -37.01
N MET A 203 -11.37 22.53 -38.26
CA MET A 203 -10.46 22.01 -39.31
C MET A 203 -9.46 23.06 -39.82
N ARG A 204 -8.29 23.16 -39.16
CA ARG A 204 -7.03 23.57 -39.78
C ARG A 204 -6.02 22.43 -39.62
N THR A 205 -5.42 22.02 -40.73
CA THR A 205 -4.49 20.90 -40.82
C THR A 205 -3.20 21.19 -40.06
N VAL A 206 -2.83 20.29 -39.14
CA VAL A 206 -1.51 20.26 -38.53
C VAL A 206 -0.84 18.97 -38.95
N THR A 207 0.10 19.08 -39.88
CA THR A 207 1.00 18.02 -40.26
C THR A 207 2.10 17.91 -39.21
N SER A 208 2.20 16.79 -38.51
CA SER A 208 3.40 16.44 -37.74
C SER A 208 3.93 15.09 -38.20
N PRO A 209 5.22 14.98 -38.56
CA PRO A 209 5.79 13.81 -39.21
C PRO A 209 6.32 12.80 -38.19
N LEU A 210 6.32 11.53 -38.60
CA LEU A 210 6.84 10.35 -37.90
C LEU A 210 8.26 10.53 -37.28
N THR A 211 9.04 11.48 -37.79
CA THR A 211 10.35 11.88 -37.26
C THR A 211 10.29 12.43 -35.83
N SER A 212 9.22 13.12 -35.48
CA SER A 212 9.01 13.64 -34.11
C SER A 212 8.77 12.52 -33.10
N VAL A 213 8.09 11.45 -33.52
CA VAL A 213 7.77 10.27 -32.70
C VAL A 213 9.02 9.41 -32.47
N ALA A 214 9.87 9.25 -33.49
CA ALA A 214 11.13 8.53 -33.34
C ALA A 214 12.12 9.26 -32.42
N LEU A 215 12.18 10.60 -32.51
CA LEU A 215 13.07 11.41 -31.67
C LEU A 215 12.59 11.42 -30.20
N SER A 216 11.27 11.45 -29.95
CA SER A 216 10.73 11.40 -28.59
C SER A 216 11.02 10.07 -27.89
N VAL A 217 11.01 8.94 -28.61
CA VAL A 217 11.29 7.62 -28.00
C VAL A 217 12.72 7.51 -27.46
N VAL A 218 13.71 8.13 -28.13
CA VAL A 218 15.12 8.13 -27.69
C VAL A 218 15.39 9.25 -26.69
N ALA A 219 14.71 10.39 -26.82
CA ALA A 219 14.86 11.53 -25.90
C ALA A 219 14.37 11.19 -24.49
N VAL A 220 13.31 10.39 -24.34
CA VAL A 220 12.71 10.03 -23.05
C VAL A 220 13.70 9.46 -22.02
N PRO A 221 14.43 8.36 -22.28
CA PRO A 221 15.32 7.79 -21.27
C PRO A 221 16.52 8.70 -20.94
N ILE A 222 17.10 9.36 -21.95
CA ILE A 222 18.25 10.26 -21.79
C ILE A 222 17.84 11.50 -21.01
N GLY A 223 16.70 12.04 -21.39
CA GLY A 223 16.03 13.16 -20.79
C GLY A 223 15.70 12.93 -19.32
N ALA A 224 15.06 11.81 -19.00
CA ALA A 224 14.75 11.46 -17.61
C ALA A 224 16.00 11.32 -16.73
N TRP A 225 17.07 10.74 -17.27
CA TRP A 225 18.33 10.63 -16.55
C TRP A 225 18.96 12.01 -16.26
N LEU A 226 18.99 12.91 -17.25
CA LEU A 226 19.49 14.28 -17.09
C LEU A 226 18.61 15.09 -16.13
N GLY A 227 17.28 14.97 -16.24
CA GLY A 227 16.32 15.64 -15.37
C GLY A 227 16.51 15.26 -13.90
N LEU A 228 16.74 13.97 -13.61
CA LEU A 228 17.07 13.50 -12.26
C LEU A 228 18.41 14.03 -11.75
N LEU A 229 19.43 14.10 -12.60
CA LEU A 229 20.75 14.62 -12.23
C LEU A 229 20.67 16.09 -11.84
N VAL A 230 19.96 16.90 -12.64
CA VAL A 230 19.72 18.32 -12.36
C VAL A 230 18.90 18.48 -11.08
N ALA A 231 17.79 17.74 -10.94
CA ALA A 231 16.93 17.83 -9.76
C ALA A 231 17.67 17.50 -8.46
N ARG A 232 18.54 16.48 -8.48
CA ARG A 232 19.39 16.13 -7.33
C ARG A 232 20.45 17.18 -7.03
N SER A 233 21.06 17.75 -8.06
CA SER A 233 22.08 18.78 -7.89
C SER A 233 21.48 20.05 -7.28
N LEU A 234 20.32 20.47 -7.78
CA LEU A 234 19.60 21.63 -7.28
C LEU A 234 19.02 21.42 -5.88
N SER A 235 18.58 20.20 -5.52
CA SER A 235 18.04 19.94 -4.18
C SER A 235 19.11 20.05 -3.09
N LEU A 236 20.36 19.66 -3.38
CA LEU A 236 21.48 19.80 -2.45
C LEU A 236 21.87 21.26 -2.23
N SER A 237 21.89 22.06 -3.29
CA SER A 237 22.13 23.51 -3.19
C SER A 237 20.96 24.24 -2.53
N GLY A 238 19.73 23.79 -2.78
CA GLY A 238 18.51 24.32 -2.16
C GLY A 238 18.53 24.19 -0.64
N TYR A 239 18.98 23.05 -0.11
CA TYR A 239 19.03 22.81 1.34
C TYR A 239 19.84 23.88 2.09
N GLN A 240 20.95 24.36 1.52
CA GLN A 240 21.82 25.35 2.16
C GLN A 240 21.27 26.78 2.13
N LEU A 241 20.39 27.10 1.17
CA LEU A 241 19.77 28.43 1.05
C LEU A 241 18.33 28.49 1.60
N SER A 242 17.65 27.34 1.74
CA SER A 242 16.23 27.24 2.11
C SER A 242 15.91 27.54 3.58
N ASP A 243 16.91 27.61 4.45
CA ASP A 243 16.73 27.88 5.89
C ASP A 243 16.27 29.33 6.15
N SER A 244 16.47 30.22 5.17
CA SER A 244 16.06 31.62 5.26
C SER A 244 14.71 31.86 4.57
N ILE A 245 13.69 32.23 5.35
CA ILE A 245 12.35 32.64 4.83
C ILE A 245 12.47 33.72 3.75
N ALA A 246 13.38 34.68 3.91
CA ALA A 246 13.59 35.75 2.94
C ALA A 246 14.07 35.22 1.57
N PHE A 247 14.87 34.16 1.56
CA PHE A 247 15.33 33.53 0.32
C PHE A 247 14.19 32.77 -0.36
N ASN A 248 13.35 32.06 0.39
CA ASN A 248 12.19 31.35 -0.16
C ASN A 248 11.16 32.33 -0.76
N ILE A 249 10.85 33.43 -0.06
CA ILE A 249 9.97 34.49 -0.58
C ILE A 249 10.59 35.12 -1.85
N GLY A 250 11.89 35.42 -1.81
CA GLY A 250 12.63 35.94 -2.96
C GLY A 250 12.59 34.98 -4.15
N GLY A 251 12.78 33.68 -3.93
CA GLY A 251 12.70 32.65 -4.96
C GLY A 251 11.31 32.55 -5.60
N VAL A 252 10.25 32.54 -4.79
CA VAL A 252 8.86 32.46 -5.27
C VAL A 252 8.44 33.70 -6.06
N LEU A 253 8.98 34.88 -5.77
CA LEU A 253 8.62 36.12 -6.46
C LEU A 253 9.54 36.45 -7.64
N LEU A 254 10.86 36.35 -7.45
CA LEU A 254 11.84 36.80 -8.44
C LEU A 254 12.09 35.78 -9.56
N LEU A 255 12.05 34.47 -9.26
CA LEU A 255 12.30 33.45 -10.29
C LEU A 255 11.20 33.40 -11.35
N PRO A 256 9.88 33.48 -11.02
CA PRO A 256 8.85 33.58 -12.05
C PRO A 256 8.94 34.85 -12.90
N LEU A 257 9.34 35.98 -12.32
CA LEU A 257 9.57 37.22 -13.06
C LEU A 257 10.76 37.09 -14.02
N LEU A 258 11.84 36.43 -13.58
CA LEU A 258 12.99 36.12 -14.42
C LEU A 258 12.59 35.19 -15.56
N ILE A 259 11.84 34.12 -15.29
CA ILE A 259 11.31 33.19 -16.29
C ILE A 259 10.45 33.93 -17.31
N TRP A 260 9.53 34.78 -16.85
CA TRP A 260 8.69 35.61 -17.70
C TRP A 260 9.52 36.53 -18.60
N GLY A 261 10.54 37.19 -18.05
CA GLY A 261 11.47 38.04 -18.81
C GLY A 261 12.27 37.26 -19.87
N LEU A 262 12.78 36.07 -19.52
CA LEU A 262 13.49 35.20 -20.45
C LEU A 262 12.57 34.64 -21.55
N LEU A 263 11.33 34.27 -21.23
CA LEU A 263 10.34 33.84 -22.22
C LEU A 263 10.00 34.97 -23.19
N LEU A 264 9.74 36.18 -22.68
CA LEU A 264 9.53 37.36 -23.50
C LEU A 264 10.75 37.64 -24.38
N TRP A 265 11.96 37.51 -23.83
CA TRP A 265 13.19 37.63 -24.60
C TRP A 265 13.18 36.61 -25.74
N VAL A 266 13.05 35.31 -25.47
CA VAL A 266 13.03 34.22 -26.48
C VAL A 266 11.97 34.45 -27.56
N MET A 267 10.79 34.96 -27.19
CA MET A 267 9.66 35.20 -28.11
C MET A 267 9.70 36.57 -28.83
N ALA A 268 10.59 37.49 -28.47
CA ALA A 268 10.65 38.82 -29.10
C ALA A 268 10.94 38.80 -30.62
N PRO A 269 11.84 37.95 -31.17
CA PRO A 269 12.14 37.92 -32.59
C PRO A 269 10.95 37.46 -33.45
N THR A 270 10.13 36.53 -32.96
CA THR A 270 8.94 36.05 -33.66
C THR A 270 7.84 37.11 -33.70
N ARG A 271 7.69 37.91 -32.64
CA ARG A 271 6.75 39.05 -32.62
C ARG A 271 7.13 40.14 -33.63
N ALA A 272 8.43 40.42 -33.79
CA ALA A 272 8.91 41.42 -34.74
C ALA A 272 8.76 40.96 -36.20
N ALA A 273 9.03 39.70 -36.51
CA ALA A 273 8.92 39.15 -37.86
C ALA A 273 7.46 39.09 -38.37
N VAL A 274 6.51 38.75 -37.49
CA VAL A 274 5.07 38.75 -37.83
C VAL A 274 4.55 40.17 -38.09
N ALA A 275 5.14 41.19 -37.45
CA ALA A 275 4.71 42.58 -37.58
C ALA A 275 5.20 43.28 -38.85
N THR A 276 6.37 42.90 -39.40
CA THR A 276 7.00 43.62 -40.53
C THR A 276 7.02 42.83 -41.85
N GLY A 277 6.55 41.59 -41.87
CA GLY A 277 6.56 40.74 -43.08
C GLY A 277 7.96 40.44 -43.63
N GLY A 278 9.02 40.77 -42.86
CA GLY A 278 10.41 40.65 -43.25
C GLY A 278 11.09 39.37 -42.73
N ALA A 279 12.23 39.04 -43.34
CA ALA A 279 13.04 37.88 -42.97
C ALA A 279 13.40 37.87 -41.48
N GLN A 280 13.15 36.74 -40.82
CA GLN A 280 13.28 36.54 -39.39
C GLN A 280 14.74 36.68 -38.94
N PRO A 281 15.09 37.60 -38.01
CA PRO A 281 16.40 37.58 -37.38
C PRO A 281 16.47 36.37 -36.45
N SER A 282 17.02 35.26 -36.94
CA SER A 282 17.20 34.05 -36.15
C SER A 282 18.29 34.28 -35.11
N ARG A 283 17.93 34.23 -33.83
CA ARG A 283 18.94 34.09 -32.77
C ARG A 283 19.67 32.77 -32.94
N ALA A 284 20.95 32.75 -32.59
CA ALA A 284 21.74 31.53 -32.63
C ALA A 284 21.02 30.42 -31.83
N PRO A 285 20.82 29.21 -32.40
CA PRO A 285 20.08 28.13 -31.75
C PRO A 285 20.72 27.73 -30.40
N ALA A 286 22.04 27.87 -30.29
CA ALA A 286 22.77 27.69 -29.03
C ALA A 286 22.33 28.65 -27.93
N ALA A 287 22.06 29.93 -28.24
CA ALA A 287 21.62 30.91 -27.24
C ALA A 287 20.20 30.62 -26.75
N VAL A 288 19.32 30.12 -27.63
CA VAL A 288 17.95 29.71 -27.27
C VAL A 288 17.98 28.46 -26.38
N ALA A 289 18.83 27.49 -26.70
CA ALA A 289 19.01 26.28 -25.89
C ALA A 289 19.53 26.59 -24.48
N VAL A 290 20.53 27.49 -24.34
CA VAL A 290 21.05 27.91 -23.04
C VAL A 290 19.97 28.60 -22.20
N VAL A 291 19.17 29.50 -22.80
CA VAL A 291 18.09 30.18 -22.08
C VAL A 291 16.98 29.22 -21.67
N ALA A 292 16.67 28.21 -22.50
CA ALA A 292 15.71 27.16 -22.12
C ALA A 292 16.18 26.38 -20.88
N VAL A 293 17.46 26.01 -20.81
CA VAL A 293 18.05 25.35 -19.63
C VAL A 293 17.96 26.24 -18.39
N VAL A 294 18.24 27.55 -18.52
CA VAL A 294 18.12 28.50 -17.41
C VAL A 294 16.67 28.64 -16.93
N ILE A 295 15.70 28.69 -17.85
CA ILE A 295 14.27 28.74 -17.51
C ILE A 295 13.85 27.48 -16.73
N VAL A 296 14.24 26.30 -17.20
CA VAL A 296 13.92 25.03 -16.54
C VAL A 296 14.57 24.97 -15.15
N GLY A 297 15.86 25.31 -15.03
CA GLY A 297 16.54 25.37 -13.74
C GLY A 297 15.90 26.35 -12.76
N ALA A 298 15.53 27.55 -13.23
CA ALA A 298 14.84 28.55 -12.42
C ALA A 298 13.44 28.08 -11.99
N ALA A 299 12.71 27.37 -12.84
CA ALA A 299 11.39 26.81 -12.51
C ALA A 299 11.50 25.71 -11.43
N ILE A 300 12.53 24.86 -11.51
CA ILE A 300 12.80 23.84 -10.49
C ILE A 300 13.15 24.48 -9.14
N LEU A 301 14.01 25.49 -9.14
CA LEU A 301 14.35 26.24 -7.91
C LEU A 301 13.12 26.96 -7.32
N ALA A 302 12.27 27.55 -8.17
CA ALA A 302 11.04 28.18 -7.72
C ALA A 302 10.07 27.15 -7.10
N GLY A 303 10.01 25.94 -7.66
CA GLY A 303 9.25 24.83 -7.11
C GLY A 303 9.71 24.41 -5.71
N TYR A 304 11.02 24.26 -5.50
CA TYR A 304 11.58 23.96 -4.18
C TYR A 304 11.34 25.10 -3.18
N ALA A 305 11.57 26.36 -3.59
CA ALA A 305 11.31 27.52 -2.76
C ALA A 305 9.83 27.63 -2.35
N LEU A 306 8.90 27.31 -3.25
CA LEU A 306 7.47 27.27 -2.95
C LEU A 306 7.13 26.14 -1.98
N ALA A 307 7.69 24.95 -2.19
CA ALA A 307 7.47 23.79 -1.32
C ALA A 307 7.93 24.07 0.13
N ASP A 308 9.14 24.61 0.28
CA ASP A 308 9.71 24.95 1.59
C ASP A 308 8.97 26.13 2.24
N LEU A 309 8.51 27.12 1.45
CA LEU A 309 7.65 28.19 1.95
C LEU A 309 6.33 27.65 2.48
N LEU A 310 5.67 26.72 1.76
CA LEU A 310 4.41 26.10 2.21
C LEU A 310 4.61 25.28 3.48
N LEU A 311 5.73 24.57 3.62
CA LEU A 311 6.11 23.84 4.83
C LEU A 311 6.27 24.78 6.03
N LEU A 312 7.09 25.82 5.89
CA LEU A 312 7.37 26.79 6.95
C LEU A 312 6.12 27.58 7.33
N LEU A 313 5.35 28.02 6.32
CA LEU A 313 4.10 28.75 6.53
C LEU A 313 3.06 27.86 7.21
N GLY A 314 2.90 26.61 6.78
CA GLY A 314 1.98 25.65 7.38
C GLY A 314 2.29 25.37 8.85
N GLN A 315 3.55 25.08 9.18
CA GLN A 315 4.02 24.89 10.56
C GLN A 315 3.87 26.15 11.41
N SER A 316 4.16 27.31 10.83
CA SER A 316 4.01 28.60 11.50
C SER A 316 2.55 28.95 11.78
N LEU A 317 1.59 28.60 10.93
CA LEU A 317 0.17 28.94 11.11
C LEU A 317 -0.55 28.04 12.11
N GLN A 318 -0.13 26.77 12.25
CA GLN A 318 -0.74 25.81 13.18
C GLN A 318 -1.00 26.38 14.60
N PRO A 319 -0.03 26.99 15.31
CA PRO A 319 -0.25 27.48 16.66
C PRO A 319 -1.20 28.69 16.74
N TYR A 320 -1.38 29.44 15.65
CA TYR A 320 -2.22 30.64 15.64
C TYR A 320 -3.69 30.37 15.24
N LEU A 321 -3.98 29.21 14.63
CA LEU A 321 -5.28 28.93 14.02
C LEU A 321 -6.25 28.11 14.90
N ALA A 322 -5.84 27.66 16.09
CA ALA A 322 -6.67 26.92 17.05
C ALA A 322 -7.54 25.83 16.37
N ASP A 323 -8.87 25.99 16.32
CA ASP A 323 -9.81 25.04 15.71
C ASP A 323 -9.61 24.84 14.19
N PHE A 324 -8.92 25.78 13.52
CA PHE A 324 -8.53 25.69 12.11
C PHE A 324 -7.07 25.29 11.92
N ALA A 325 -6.38 24.76 12.94
CA ALA A 325 -4.99 24.30 12.82
C ALA A 325 -4.78 23.28 11.68
N PHE A 326 -5.84 22.54 11.31
CA PHE A 326 -5.85 21.63 10.17
C PHE A 326 -5.52 22.32 8.84
N LEU A 327 -5.82 23.62 8.65
CA LEU A 327 -5.41 24.36 7.45
C LEU A 327 -3.89 24.51 7.39
N GLY A 328 -3.24 24.79 8.52
CA GLY A 328 -1.79 24.88 8.62
C GLY A 328 -1.13 23.53 8.34
N GLY A 329 -1.67 22.46 8.93
CA GLY A 329 -1.23 21.08 8.67
C GLY A 329 -1.39 20.67 7.21
N PHE A 330 -2.53 20.99 6.60
CA PHE A 330 -2.78 20.74 5.18
C PHE A 330 -1.78 21.49 4.28
N LEU A 331 -1.48 22.75 4.58
CA LEU A 331 -0.52 23.54 3.83
C LEU A 331 0.90 22.96 3.91
N ALA A 332 1.31 22.52 5.10
CA ALA A 332 2.59 21.84 5.30
C ALA A 332 2.64 20.51 4.54
N ASN A 333 1.58 19.71 4.59
CA ASN A 333 1.49 18.45 3.86
C ASN A 333 1.56 18.65 2.35
N ILE A 334 0.91 19.68 1.79
CA ILE A 334 1.05 20.03 0.36
C ILE A 334 2.51 20.37 0.04
N GLY A 335 3.17 21.18 0.88
CA GLY A 335 4.59 21.51 0.69
C GLY A 335 5.48 20.26 0.68
N GLY A 336 5.25 19.33 1.59
CA GLY A 336 5.94 18.04 1.65
C GLY A 336 5.71 17.17 0.40
N ILE A 337 4.46 17.06 -0.06
CA ILE A 337 4.11 16.33 -1.30
C ILE A 337 4.79 16.98 -2.51
N LEU A 338 4.71 18.30 -2.61
CA LEU A 338 5.33 19.04 -3.71
C LEU A 338 6.84 18.77 -3.75
N ARG A 339 7.51 18.83 -2.59
CA ARG A 339 8.95 18.52 -2.48
C ARG A 339 9.29 17.10 -2.93
N LEU A 340 8.46 16.11 -2.58
CA LEU A 340 8.63 14.72 -3.01
C LEU A 340 8.40 14.54 -4.53
N LEU A 341 7.45 15.28 -5.11
CA LEU A 341 7.07 15.17 -6.52
C LEU A 341 7.98 15.96 -7.47
N ILE A 342 8.74 16.96 -7.01
CA ILE A 342 9.62 17.74 -7.90
C ILE A 342 10.63 16.84 -8.63
N ALA A 343 11.27 15.89 -7.95
CA ALA A 343 12.24 14.99 -8.56
C ALA A 343 11.65 14.11 -9.70
N PRO A 344 10.54 13.37 -9.50
CA PRO A 344 9.91 12.61 -10.58
C PRO A 344 9.32 13.51 -11.68
N ILE A 345 8.82 14.70 -11.36
CA ILE A 345 8.38 15.68 -12.38
C ILE A 345 9.55 16.14 -13.23
N CYS A 346 10.71 16.43 -12.63
CA CYS A 346 11.92 16.80 -13.38
C CYS A 346 12.41 15.67 -14.28
N ALA A 347 12.31 14.42 -13.82
CA ALA A 347 12.58 13.24 -14.65
C ALA A 347 11.63 13.20 -15.85
N LEU A 348 10.34 13.47 -15.64
CA LEU A 348 9.35 13.45 -16.71
C LEU A 348 9.48 14.63 -17.68
N ILE A 349 9.86 15.82 -17.21
CA ILE A 349 10.13 16.99 -18.06
C ILE A 349 11.40 16.80 -18.87
N GLY A 350 12.39 16.12 -18.29
CA GLY A 350 13.60 15.76 -19.00
C GLY A 350 13.29 14.83 -20.17
N ALA A 351 12.42 13.83 -19.95
CA ALA A 351 12.00 12.81 -20.89
C ALA A 351 11.22 13.33 -22.11
#